data_AF-A0A4W5R8L5-F1
#
_entry.id   AF-A0A4W5R8L5-F1
#
_cell.length_a   1.000
_cell.length_b   1.000
_cell.length_c   1.000
_cell.angle_alpha   90.00
_cell.angle_beta   90.00
_cell.angle_gamma   90.00
#
_symmetry.space_group_name_H-M   'P 1'
#
loop_
_entity.id
_entity.type
_entity.pdbx_description
1 polymer ?
#
loop_
_entity_poly.entity_id
_entity_poly.type
_entity_poly.pdbx_seq_one_letter_code
_entity_poly.pdbx_strand_id
1 'polypeptide(L)'
;MMFKKGSFEIGSTVYPVAIKYDPRFGDAFWNSSQFGMVNYLLRMMSSWAIVCSVWYLPPMTREEGEDAVQFASRVKAAIARQGGLVDLLWDGGLKRGKVKDTFKEEQQKLYSKMLVGTKEDRSRS
;
A
#
# COMPACT_ATOMS: atom_id res chain seq x y z
N MET A 1 1.80 3.51 -0.60
CA MET A 1 2.56 4.55 0.14
C MET A 1 4.00 4.11 0.29
N MET A 2 4.94 4.95 -0.16
CA MET A 2 6.37 4.67 -0.08
C MET A 2 6.93 5.32 1.18
N PHE A 3 7.69 4.55 1.96
CA PHE A 3 8.36 5.09 3.15
C PHE A 3 9.49 6.04 2.74
N LYS A 4 9.64 7.13 3.49
CA LYS A 4 10.69 8.12 3.24
C LYS A 4 12.00 7.59 3.77
N LYS A 5 13.02 7.52 2.91
CA LYS A 5 14.36 6.98 3.21
C LYS A 5 14.97 7.59 4.48
N GLY A 6 14.84 8.91 4.65
CA GLY A 6 15.44 9.63 5.78
C GLY A 6 14.97 9.14 7.16
N SER A 7 13.77 8.59 7.28
CA SER A 7 13.27 8.04 8.56
C SER A 7 13.95 6.73 8.97
N PHE A 8 14.60 6.03 8.03
CA PHE A 8 15.21 4.71 8.24
C PHE A 8 16.75 4.74 8.16
N GLU A 9 17.35 5.91 7.86
CA GLU A 9 18.81 6.09 7.84
C GLU A 9 19.39 6.27 9.24
N ILE A 10 18.63 6.87 10.15
CA ILE A 10 18.99 6.99 11.56
C ILE A 10 18.81 5.59 12.14
N GLY A 11 19.92 4.90 12.46
CA GLY A 11 20.00 3.50 12.95
C GLY A 11 19.30 3.26 14.31
N SER A 12 18.04 3.62 14.38
CA SER A 12 17.16 3.59 15.53
C SER A 12 16.22 2.38 15.45
N THR A 13 15.70 1.97 16.60
CA THR A 13 14.68 0.92 16.67
C THR A 13 13.34 1.48 16.21
N VAL A 14 12.73 0.85 15.21
CA VAL A 14 11.41 1.22 14.68
C VAL A 14 10.36 0.34 15.33
N TYR A 15 9.28 0.94 15.81
CA TYR A 15 8.11 0.24 16.35
C TYR A 15 6.99 0.31 15.31
N PRO A 16 6.78 -0.73 14.49
CA PRO A 16 5.80 -0.69 13.41
C PRO A 16 4.38 -0.78 13.98
N VAL A 17 3.47 0.02 13.45
CA VAL A 17 2.04 -0.05 13.77
C VAL A 17 1.26 -0.13 12.46
N ALA A 18 0.40 -1.13 12.35
CA ALA A 18 -0.55 -1.25 11.26
C ALA A 18 -1.89 -0.65 11.69
N ILE A 19 -2.44 0.26 10.87
CA ILE A 19 -3.75 0.87 11.10
C ILE A 19 -4.59 0.65 9.85
N LYS A 20 -5.76 0.05 10.01
CA LYS A 20 -6.72 -0.18 8.92
C LYS A 20 -8.06 0.42 9.27
N TYR A 21 -8.53 1.32 8.41
CA TYR A 21 -9.86 1.90 8.50
C TYR A 21 -10.87 1.03 7.76
N ASP A 22 -12.07 0.89 8.32
CA ASP A 22 -13.18 0.23 7.65
C ASP A 22 -14.07 1.26 6.95
N PRO A 23 -14.04 1.34 5.60
CA PRO A 23 -14.76 2.36 4.84
C PRO A 23 -16.29 2.19 4.91
N ARG A 24 -16.79 1.07 5.45
CA ARG A 24 -18.24 0.83 5.61
C ARG A 24 -18.87 1.76 6.66
N PHE A 25 -18.11 2.20 7.66
CA PHE A 25 -18.61 3.06 8.74
C PHE A 25 -18.36 4.54 8.47
N GLY A 26 -17.25 4.85 7.79
CA GLY A 26 -16.84 6.19 7.42
C GLY A 26 -15.51 6.18 6.69
N ASP A 27 -15.35 7.06 5.71
CA ASP A 27 -14.10 7.21 4.98
C ASP A 27 -13.23 8.29 5.64
N ALA A 28 -12.20 7.85 6.36
CA ALA A 28 -11.22 8.74 7.00
C ALA A 28 -10.19 9.32 6.00
N PHE A 29 -10.22 8.89 4.74
CA PHE A 29 -9.28 9.35 3.74
C PHE A 29 -9.82 10.59 3.01
N TRP A 30 -9.19 11.74 3.25
CA TRP A 30 -9.54 12.94 2.49
C TRP A 30 -8.90 12.97 1.10
N ASN A 31 -9.71 12.81 0.07
CA ASN A 31 -9.32 13.08 -1.30
C ASN A 31 -9.67 14.52 -1.75
N SER A 32 -8.71 15.42 -1.62
CA SER A 32 -8.83 16.84 -2.04
C SER A 32 -9.06 17.07 -3.53
N SER A 33 -8.78 16.09 -4.41
CA SER A 33 -9.10 16.22 -5.84
C SER A 33 -10.54 15.86 -6.18
N GLN A 34 -11.22 15.11 -5.30
CA GLN A 34 -12.61 14.70 -5.48
C GLN A 34 -13.58 15.51 -4.61
N PHE A 35 -13.17 15.89 -3.39
CA PHE A 35 -14.02 16.60 -2.44
C PHE A 35 -13.30 17.81 -1.85
N GLY A 36 -13.95 18.97 -1.93
CA GLY A 36 -13.55 20.16 -1.18
C GLY A 36 -13.62 19.92 0.33
N MET A 37 -12.84 20.67 1.11
CA MET A 37 -12.72 20.49 2.56
C MET A 37 -14.08 20.52 3.28
N VAL A 38 -14.96 21.45 2.91
CA VAL A 38 -16.30 21.57 3.52
C VAL A 38 -17.14 20.31 3.30
N ASN A 39 -17.12 19.77 2.08
CA ASN A 39 -17.87 18.55 1.74
C ASN A 39 -17.28 17.33 2.48
N TYR A 40 -15.96 17.25 2.59
CA TYR A 40 -15.31 16.22 3.40
C TYR A 40 -15.69 16.28 4.88
N LEU A 41 -15.71 17.48 5.47
CA LEU A 41 -16.16 17.68 6.85
C LEU A 41 -17.63 17.27 7.05
N LEU A 42 -18.53 17.68 6.15
CA LEU A 42 -19.93 17.27 6.20
C LEU A 42 -20.10 15.75 6.07
N ARG A 43 -19.31 15.11 5.20
CA ARG A 43 -19.28 13.63 5.08
C ARG A 43 -18.79 12.97 6.35
N MET A 44 -17.77 13.51 7.00
CA MET A 44 -17.23 12.96 8.23
C MET A 44 -18.21 13.14 9.41
N MET A 45 -18.89 14.28 9.50
CA MET A 45 -19.93 14.54 10.50
C MET A 45 -21.20 13.72 10.29
N SER A 46 -21.52 13.36 9.05
CA SER A 46 -22.67 12.50 8.71
C SER A 46 -22.31 11.01 8.59
N SER A 47 -21.04 10.64 8.74
CA SER A 47 -20.59 9.25 8.81
C SER A 47 -20.94 8.66 10.17
N TRP A 48 -21.27 7.37 10.19
CA TRP A 48 -21.74 6.71 11.41
C TRP A 48 -20.63 6.59 12.46
N ALA A 49 -19.44 6.14 12.06
CA ALA A 49 -18.27 6.05 12.92
C ALA A 49 -16.99 5.95 12.10
N ILE A 50 -15.86 6.35 12.67
CA ILE A 50 -14.53 6.01 12.13
C ILE A 50 -14.03 4.80 12.89
N VAL A 51 -14.17 3.62 12.30
CA VAL A 51 -13.68 2.37 12.89
C VAL A 51 -12.30 2.07 12.35
N CYS A 52 -11.31 1.98 13.24
CA CYS A 52 -9.95 1.57 12.90
C CYS A 52 -9.53 0.34 13.71
N SER A 53 -8.91 -0.61 13.02
CA SER A 53 -8.19 -1.72 13.64
C SER A 53 -6.73 -1.35 13.73
N VAL A 54 -6.16 -1.42 14.94
CA VAL A 54 -4.77 -1.05 15.24
C VAL A 54 -4.03 -2.29 15.70
N TRP A 55 -2.88 -2.57 15.08
CA TRP A 55 -1.99 -3.64 15.49
C TRP A 55 -0.61 -3.08 15.78
N TYR A 56 -0.12 -3.37 16.99
CA TYR A 56 1.26 -3.10 17.38
C TYR A 56 2.11 -4.31 17.01
N LEU A 57 3.16 -4.09 16.22
CA LEU A 57 4.09 -5.13 15.83
C LEU A 57 5.33 -5.09 16.71
N PRO A 58 6.08 -6.21 16.81
CA PRO A 58 7.37 -6.23 17.50
C PRO A 58 8.34 -5.17 16.94
N PRO A 59 9.23 -4.63 17.78
CA PRO A 59 10.25 -3.69 17.34
C PRO A 59 11.15 -4.33 16.28
N MET A 60 11.56 -3.51 15.32
CA MET A 60 12.45 -3.90 14.24
C MET A 60 13.68 -3.01 14.26
N THR A 61 14.85 -3.62 14.23
CA THR A 61 16.16 -2.94 14.09
C THR A 61 16.76 -3.29 12.74
N ARG A 62 17.62 -2.40 12.23
CA ARG A 62 18.38 -2.65 11.00
C ARG A 62 19.34 -3.82 11.21
N GLU A 63 19.34 -4.76 10.28
CA GLU A 63 20.24 -5.93 10.30
C GLU A 63 21.65 -5.57 9.80
N GLU A 64 22.65 -6.40 10.11
CA GLU A 64 24.02 -6.18 9.65
C GLU A 64 24.10 -6.31 8.12
N GLY A 65 24.53 -5.25 7.43
CA GLY A 65 24.61 -5.20 5.97
C GLY A 65 23.31 -4.80 5.25
N GLU A 66 22.23 -4.52 5.99
CA GLU A 66 20.96 -4.04 5.42
C GLU A 66 21.05 -2.53 5.11
N ASP A 67 20.69 -2.13 3.89
CA ASP A 67 20.55 -0.71 3.53
C ASP A 67 19.25 -0.11 4.12
N ALA A 68 19.23 1.21 4.32
CA ALA A 68 18.05 1.92 4.82
C ALA A 68 16.80 1.68 3.96
N VAL A 69 16.97 1.51 2.64
CA VAL A 69 15.85 1.21 1.73
C VAL A 69 15.32 -0.21 1.93
N GLN A 70 16.21 -1.18 2.14
CA GLN A 70 15.85 -2.57 2.41
C GLN A 70 15.13 -2.68 3.76
N PHE A 71 15.64 -1.99 4.78
CA PHE A 71 15.01 -1.93 6.09
C PHE A 71 13.60 -1.32 6.03
N ALA A 72 13.45 -0.19 5.33
CA ALA A 72 12.14 0.43 5.11
C ALA A 72 11.17 -0.53 4.38
N SER A 73 11.66 -1.27 3.38
CA SER A 73 10.85 -2.25 2.66
C SER A 73 10.42 -3.41 3.56
N ARG A 74 11.30 -3.90 4.43
CA ARG A 74 11.00 -4.98 5.38
C ARG A 74 9.96 -4.57 6.42
N VAL A 75 10.10 -3.38 7.00
CA VAL A 75 9.12 -2.81 7.95
C VAL A 75 7.77 -2.60 7.26
N LYS A 76 7.78 -2.07 6.04
CA LYS A 76 6.56 -1.89 5.24
C LYS A 76 5.87 -3.22 4.93
N ALA A 77 6.62 -4.24 4.53
CA ALA A 77 6.09 -5.57 4.26
C ALA A 77 5.46 -6.19 5.51
N ALA A 78 6.06 -5.99 6.69
CA ALA A 78 5.48 -6.45 7.96
C ALA A 78 4.13 -5.78 8.25
N ILE A 79 4.05 -4.45 8.09
CA ILE A 79 2.79 -3.69 8.26
C ILE A 79 1.74 -4.12 7.23
N ALA A 80 2.13 -4.26 5.96
CA ALA A 80 1.24 -4.64 4.88
C ALA A 80 0.64 -6.03 5.11
N ARG A 81 1.47 -7.00 5.51
CA ARG A 81 1.03 -8.35 5.86
C ARG A 81 0.02 -8.34 7.00
N GLN A 82 0.27 -7.55 8.05
CA GLN A 82 -0.64 -7.44 9.19
C GLN A 82 -1.98 -6.78 8.82
N GLY A 83 -1.96 -5.74 7.98
CA GLY A 83 -3.16 -5.05 7.50
C GLY A 83 -3.93 -5.78 6.40
N GLY A 84 -3.38 -6.89 5.86
CA GLY A 84 -3.90 -7.55 4.66
C GLY A 84 -3.86 -6.64 3.43
N LEU A 85 -2.82 -5.82 3.33
CA LEU A 85 -2.58 -4.86 2.25
C LEU A 85 -1.54 -5.44 1.27
N VAL A 86 -1.67 -5.12 -0.01
CA VAL A 86 -0.68 -5.52 -1.02
C VAL A 86 0.54 -4.62 -0.91
N ASP A 87 1.71 -5.22 -0.72
CA ASP A 87 2.98 -4.49 -0.75
C ASP A 87 3.37 -4.16 -2.19
N LEU A 88 3.36 -2.87 -2.53
CA LEU A 88 3.69 -2.35 -3.86
C LEU A 88 4.95 -1.48 -3.79
N LEU A 89 5.95 -1.74 -4.62
CA LEU A 89 7.21 -0.99 -4.67
C LEU A 89 7.05 0.51 -5.00
N TRP A 90 5.91 0.90 -5.59
CA TRP A 90 5.62 2.28 -5.99
C TRP A 90 4.46 2.87 -5.17
N ASP A 91 4.58 4.15 -4.83
CA ASP A 91 3.44 4.91 -4.31
C ASP A 91 2.70 5.53 -5.47
N GLY A 92 1.46 5.10 -5.69
CA GLY A 92 0.85 5.35 -6.98
C GLY A 92 0.47 6.77 -7.31
N GLY A 93 0.65 7.70 -6.37
CA GLY A 93 0.19 9.08 -6.55
C GLY A 93 -1.25 9.14 -7.06
N LEU A 94 -2.02 8.07 -6.82
CA LEU A 94 -3.28 7.74 -7.50
C LEU A 94 -4.36 8.77 -7.20
N LYS A 95 -4.14 9.55 -6.14
CA LYS A 95 -4.90 10.74 -5.79
C LYS A 95 -4.83 11.85 -6.84
N ARG A 96 -3.70 11.97 -7.56
CA ARG A 96 -3.38 13.08 -8.49
C ARG A 96 -3.20 12.65 -9.95
N GLY A 97 -2.91 11.38 -10.22
CA GLY A 97 -2.66 10.89 -11.58
C GLY A 97 -3.08 9.45 -11.78
N LYS A 98 -3.37 9.08 -13.03
CA LYS A 98 -3.57 7.67 -13.41
C LYS A 98 -2.25 6.92 -13.31
N VAL A 99 -2.32 5.61 -13.08
CA VAL A 99 -1.15 4.71 -13.12
C VAL A 99 -0.40 4.93 -14.44
N LYS A 100 0.93 5.02 -14.38
CA LYS A 100 1.78 5.14 -15.57
C LYS A 100 1.53 3.96 -16.52
N ASP A 101 1.51 4.23 -17.81
CA ASP A 101 1.18 3.22 -18.81
C ASP A 101 2.20 2.07 -18.86
N THR A 102 3.48 2.35 -18.57
CA THR A 102 4.53 1.33 -18.45
C THR A 102 4.18 0.20 -17.46
N PHE A 103 3.61 0.54 -16.30
CA PHE A 103 3.23 -0.47 -15.30
C PHE A 103 1.98 -1.25 -15.72
N LYS A 104 1.06 -0.61 -16.45
CA LYS A 104 -0.11 -1.31 -17.03
C LYS A 104 0.34 -2.31 -18.08
N GLU A 105 1.27 -1.92 -18.95
CA GLU A 105 1.83 -2.80 -19.97
C GLU A 105 2.58 -3.99 -19.37
N GLU A 106 3.36 -3.80 -18.31
CA GLU A 106 4.03 -4.90 -17.61
C GLU A 106 3.03 -5.91 -17.03
N GLN A 107 1.95 -5.43 -16.39
CA GLN A 107 0.87 -6.29 -15.91
C GLN A 107 0.14 -7.00 -17.07
N GLN A 108 -0.16 -6.29 -18.15
CA GLN A 108 -0.78 -6.88 -19.35
C GLN A 108 0.10 -7.96 -19.98
N LYS A 109 1.42 -7.78 -20.02
CA LYS A 109 2.36 -8.81 -20.47
C LYS A 109 2.34 -10.05 -19.58
N LEU A 110 2.29 -9.88 -18.25
CA LEU A 110 2.14 -10.98 -17.29
C LEU A 110 0.84 -11.75 -17.50
N TYR A 111 -0.30 -11.05 -17.62
CA TYR A 111 -1.60 -11.67 -17.90
C TYR A 111 -1.62 -12.37 -19.26
N SER A 112 -1.05 -11.75 -20.29
CA SER A 112 -0.94 -12.33 -21.63
C SER A 112 -0.17 -13.65 -21.60
N LYS A 113 0.96 -13.72 -20.87
CA LYS A 113 1.71 -14.98 -20.69
C LYS A 113 0.87 -16.07 -20.03
N MET A 114 0.07 -15.73 -19.02
CA MET A 114 -0.83 -16.69 -18.36
C MET A 114 -1.92 -17.22 -19.31
N LEU A 115 -2.52 -16.33 -20.11
CA LEU A 115 -3.58 -16.67 -21.05
C LEU A 115 -3.08 -17.46 -22.27
N VAL A 116 -1.91 -17.09 -22.80
CA VAL A 116 -1.32 -17.72 -24.00
C VAL A 116 -0.62 -19.03 -23.66
N GLY A 117 0.06 -19.13 -22.51
CA GLY A 117 0.72 -20.37 -22.07
C GLY A 117 -0.25 -21.55 -21.86
N THR A 118 -1.54 -21.27 -21.62
CA THR A 118 -2.57 -22.31 -21.49
C THR A 118 -3.01 -22.90 -22.85
N LYS A 119 -2.71 -22.24 -23.98
CA LYS A 119 -3.10 -22.72 -25.32
C LYS A 119 -2.15 -23.78 -25.88
N GLU A 120 -0.86 -23.76 -25.52
CA GLU A 120 0.11 -24.75 -26.01
C GLU A 120 -0.09 -26.13 -25.38
N ASP A 121 -0.60 -26.22 -24.14
CA ASP A 121 -0.91 -27.50 -23.50
C ASP A 121 -2.22 -28.13 -24.00
N ARG A 122 -3.16 -27.32 -24.52
CA ARG A 122 -4.42 -27.82 -25.09
C ARG A 122 -4.34 -28.25 -26.56
N SER A 123 -3.29 -27.86 -27.29
CA SER A 123 -3.09 -28.27 -28.69
C SER A 123 -2.20 -29.51 -28.84
N ARG A 124 -1.69 -30.07 -27.73
CA ARG A 124 -0.90 -31.31 -27.66
C ARG A 124 -1.66 -32.50 -27.06
N SER A 125 -2.95 -32.36 -26.78
CA SER A 125 -3.85 -33.45 -26.37
C SER A 125 -4.74 -33.90 -27.53
#